data_AF-A0A661Z626-F1
#
_entry.id   AF-A0A661Z626-F1
#
_cell.length_a   1.000
_cell.length_b   1.000
_cell.length_c   1.000
_cell.angle_alpha   90.00
_cell.angle_beta   90.00
_cell.angle_gamma   90.00
#
_symmetry.space_group_name_H-M   'P 1'
#
loop_
_entity.id
_entity.type
_entity.pdbx_description
1 polymer ?
#
loop_
_entity_poly.entity_id
_entity_poly.type
_entity_poly.pdbx_seq_one_letter_code
_entity_poly.pdbx_strand_id
1 'polypeptide(L)'
;MAIKILFFLSFLFIGVPGIIHFILRKEVNIIMYRINPKFTGYINNTFDFFRIISAYRHSKELSSDERGKLKVSIILVSISWVAGIIFFGSIIFFPEQILD
;
A
#
# COMPACT_ATOMS: atom_id res chain seq x y z
N MET A 1 -18.23 -1.94 21.95
CA MET A 1 -18.77 -1.78 20.56
C MET A 1 -17.75 -1.13 19.63
N ALA A 2 -17.00 -0.14 20.11
CA ALA A 2 -15.94 0.55 19.37
C ALA A 2 -14.88 -0.38 18.78
N ILE A 3 -14.41 -1.39 19.54
CA ILE A 3 -13.40 -2.34 19.05
C ILE A 3 -13.84 -3.13 17.81
N LYS A 4 -15.10 -3.57 17.74
CA LYS A 4 -15.63 -4.32 16.58
C LYS A 4 -15.66 -3.43 15.33
N ILE A 5 -16.04 -2.17 15.48
CA ILE A 5 -16.03 -1.18 14.39
C ILE A 5 -14.59 -0.91 13.96
N LEU A 6 -13.67 -0.72 14.91
CA LEU A 6 -12.25 -0.49 14.62
C LEU A 6 -11.61 -1.67 13.87
N PHE A 7 -11.88 -2.91 14.29
CA PHE A 7 -11.42 -4.11 13.59
C PHE A 7 -12.04 -4.23 12.19
N PHE A 8 -13.33 -3.95 12.04
CA PHE A 8 -13.99 -3.95 10.73
C PHE A 8 -13.38 -2.91 9.79
N LEU A 9 -13.16 -1.67 10.26
CA LEU A 9 -12.50 -0.62 9.49
C LEU A 9 -11.06 -1.01 9.15
N SER A 10 -10.33 -1.62 10.08
CA SER A 10 -8.97 -2.12 9.83
C SER A 10 -8.96 -3.19 8.74
N PHE A 11 -9.90 -4.13 8.77
CA PHE A 11 -10.05 -5.11 7.70
C PHE A 11 -10.37 -4.44 6.35
N LEU A 12 -11.27 -3.46 6.33
CA LEU A 12 -11.69 -2.78 5.11
C LEU A 12 -10.59 -1.91 4.49
N PHE A 13 -9.77 -1.24 5.30
CA PHE A 13 -8.77 -0.26 4.82
C PHE A 13 -7.33 -0.79 4.83
N ILE A 14 -7.05 -1.88 5.54
CA ILE A 14 -5.74 -2.55 5.52
C ILE A 14 -5.86 -3.88 4.76
N GLY A 15 -6.83 -4.71 5.13
CA GLY A 15 -7.02 -6.04 4.55
C GLY A 15 -7.40 -6.01 3.07
N VAL A 16 -8.49 -5.33 2.71
CA VAL A 16 -8.96 -5.29 1.31
C VAL A 16 -7.92 -4.68 0.37
N PRO A 17 -7.28 -3.52 0.67
CA PRO A 17 -6.26 -2.98 -0.22
C PRO A 17 -5.02 -3.88 -0.26
N GLY A 18 -4.67 -4.55 0.85
CA GLY A 18 -3.61 -5.55 0.89
C GLY A 18 -3.85 -6.72 -0.07
N ILE A 19 -5.07 -7.26 -0.12
CA ILE A 19 -5.46 -8.34 -1.04
C ILE A 19 -5.41 -7.88 -2.49
N ILE A 20 -6.01 -6.72 -2.80
CA ILE A 20 -6.00 -6.17 -4.17
C ILE A 20 -4.55 -5.90 -4.62
N HIS A 21 -3.73 -5.35 -3.73
CA HIS A 21 -2.32 -5.10 -4.00
C HIS A 21 -1.54 -6.39 -4.21
N PHE A 22 -1.85 -7.46 -3.47
CA PHE A 22 -1.25 -8.78 -3.65
C PHE A 22 -1.50 -9.34 -5.06
N ILE A 23 -2.71 -9.17 -5.59
CA ILE A 23 -3.06 -9.57 -6.96
C ILE A 23 -2.25 -8.74 -7.98
N LEU A 24 -2.20 -7.42 -7.79
CA LEU A 24 -1.46 -6.50 -8.67
C LEU A 24 0.07 -6.66 -8.56
N ARG A 25 0.57 -7.30 -7.50
CA ARG A 25 2.00 -7.38 -7.18
C ARG A 25 2.83 -7.92 -8.33
N LYS A 26 2.37 -8.99 -8.98
CA LYS A 26 3.12 -9.63 -10.06
C LYS A 26 3.36 -8.65 -11.21
N GLU A 27 2.33 -7.91 -11.60
CA GLU A 27 2.39 -6.95 -12.70
C GLU A 27 3.23 -5.72 -12.35
N VAL A 28 3.04 -5.17 -11.14
CA VAL A 28 3.86 -4.05 -10.64
C VAL A 28 5.33 -4.45 -10.59
N ASN A 29 5.64 -5.65 -10.13
CA ASN A 29 7.01 -6.16 -10.10
C ASN A 29 7.60 -6.24 -11.51
N ILE A 30 6.87 -6.79 -12.49
CA ILE A 30 7.34 -6.89 -13.88
C ILE A 30 7.66 -5.49 -14.45
N ILE A 31 6.76 -4.52 -14.23
CA ILE A 31 6.95 -3.13 -14.66
C ILE A 31 8.21 -2.54 -14.00
N MET A 32 8.35 -2.73 -12.68
CA MET A 32 9.46 -2.18 -11.91
C MET A 32 10.80 -2.82 -12.24
N TYR A 33 10.86 -4.13 -12.51
CA TYR A 33 12.07 -4.81 -12.97
C TYR A 33 12.56 -4.27 -14.31
N ARG A 34 11.63 -3.92 -15.21
CA ARG A 34 11.97 -3.35 -16.52
C ARG A 34 12.57 -1.95 -16.39
N ILE A 35 11.96 -1.10 -15.57
CA ILE A 35 12.36 0.32 -15.42
C ILE A 35 13.56 0.48 -14.49
N ASN A 36 13.67 -0.40 -13.49
CA ASN A 36 14.73 -0.36 -12.50
C ASN A 36 15.25 -1.79 -12.24
N PRO A 37 16.31 -2.22 -12.94
CA PRO A 37 16.87 -3.56 -12.79
C PRO A 37 17.38 -3.88 -11.37
N LYS A 38 17.60 -2.85 -10.53
CA LYS A 38 17.98 -3.00 -9.12
C LYS A 38 16.78 -3.24 -8.20
N PHE A 39 15.56 -3.29 -8.72
CA PHE A 39 14.36 -3.64 -7.98
C PHE A 39 14.38 -5.14 -7.67
N THR A 40 14.38 -5.54 -6.40
CA THR A 40 14.57 -6.95 -5.99
C THR A 40 13.26 -7.72 -5.80
N GLY A 41 12.12 -7.19 -6.28
CA GLY A 41 10.90 -7.97 -6.44
C GLY A 41 9.95 -8.02 -5.24
N TYR A 42 10.17 -7.19 -4.23
CA TYR A 42 9.29 -7.16 -3.07
C TYR A 42 9.00 -5.72 -2.64
N ILE A 43 7.75 -5.27 -2.79
CA ILE A 43 7.24 -4.05 -2.13
C ILE A 43 7.05 -4.35 -0.64
N ASN A 44 8.13 -4.68 0.05
CA ASN A 44 8.11 -5.06 1.46
C ASN A 44 8.58 -3.93 2.36
N ASN A 45 9.15 -2.86 1.79
CA ASN A 45 9.68 -1.74 2.55
C ASN A 45 9.33 -0.40 1.91
N THR A 46 9.51 0.65 2.71
CA THR A 46 9.27 2.04 2.36
C THR A 46 10.08 2.52 1.15
N PHE A 47 11.30 2.03 0.99
CA PHE A 47 12.17 2.42 -0.13
C PHE A 47 11.63 1.91 -1.48
N ASP A 48 11.07 0.70 -1.51
CA ASP A 48 10.47 0.13 -2.71
C ASP A 48 9.20 0.87 -3.12
N PHE A 49 8.41 1.32 -2.15
CA PHE A 49 7.28 2.22 -2.40
C PHE A 49 7.72 3.55 -3.04
N PHE A 50 8.78 4.19 -2.52
CA PHE A 50 9.31 5.41 -3.14
C PHE A 50 9.91 5.19 -4.52
N ARG A 51 10.51 4.01 -4.78
CA ARG A 51 10.96 3.63 -6.12
C ARG A 51 9.79 3.54 -7.09
N ILE A 52 8.65 2.98 -6.67
CA ILE A 52 7.42 2.92 -7.48
C ILE A 52 6.88 4.33 -7.76
N ILE A 53 6.84 5.21 -6.76
CA ILE A 53 6.43 6.61 -6.96
C ILE A 53 7.36 7.29 -7.96
N SER A 54 8.67 7.10 -7.82
CA SER A 54 9.66 7.68 -8.73
C SER A 54 9.46 7.16 -10.16
N ALA A 55 9.31 5.85 -10.35
CA ALA A 55 9.02 5.25 -11.65
C ALA A 55 7.72 5.81 -12.26
N TYR A 56 6.65 5.88 -11.46
CA TYR A 56 5.38 6.47 -11.88
C TYR A 56 5.53 7.93 -12.32
N ARG A 57 6.28 8.77 -11.60
CA ARG A 57 6.40 10.20 -11.93
C ARG A 57 7.36 10.48 -13.09
N HIS A 58 8.47 9.73 -13.18
CA HIS A 58 9.61 10.14 -14.00
C HIS A 58 9.90 9.23 -15.19
N SER A 59 9.38 7.99 -15.22
CA SER A 59 9.62 7.11 -16.36
C SER A 59 8.83 7.57 -17.60
N LYS A 60 9.54 7.74 -18.71
CA LYS A 60 8.96 7.98 -20.04
C LYS A 60 8.62 6.66 -20.78
N GLU A 61 9.06 5.53 -20.24
CA GLU A 61 8.93 4.19 -20.83
C GLU A 61 7.65 3.45 -20.40
N LEU A 62 6.83 4.09 -19.56
CA LEU A 62 5.58 3.53 -19.08
C LEU A 62 4.46 3.77 -20.09
N SER A 63 3.78 2.69 -20.49
CA SER A 63 2.49 2.81 -21.17
C SER A 63 1.41 3.37 -20.23
N SER A 64 0.29 3.81 -20.80
CA SER A 64 -0.84 4.33 -20.02
C SER A 64 -1.40 3.30 -19.04
N ASP A 65 -1.51 2.03 -19.46
CA ASP A 65 -1.98 0.91 -18.63
C ASP A 65 -1.04 0.65 -17.44
N GLU A 66 0.27 0.58 -17.71
CA GLU A 66 1.29 0.34 -16.68
C GLU A 66 1.34 1.48 -15.66
N ARG A 67 1.23 2.72 -16.14
CA ARG A 67 1.12 3.90 -15.28
C ARG A 67 -0.14 3.83 -14.41
N GLY A 68 -1.25 3.32 -14.94
CA GLY A 68 -2.47 3.04 -14.20
C GLY A 68 -2.26 2.03 -13.08
N LYS A 69 -1.59 0.91 -13.38
CA LYS A 69 -1.28 -0.15 -12.40
C LYS A 69 -0.37 0.34 -11.27
N LEU A 70 0.68 1.10 -11.60
CA LEU A 70 1.53 1.73 -10.59
C LEU A 70 0.74 2.74 -9.73
N LYS A 71 -0.13 3.55 -10.35
CA LYS A 71 -1.00 4.49 -9.61
C LYS A 71 -1.91 3.77 -8.61
N VAL A 72 -2.58 2.70 -9.05
CA VAL A 72 -3.46 1.90 -8.19
C VAL A 72 -2.66 1.28 -7.04
N SER A 73 -1.49 0.70 -7.34
CA SER A 73 -0.60 0.17 -6.30
C SER A 73 -0.19 1.23 -5.27
N ILE A 74 0.19 2.43 -5.73
CA ILE A 74 0.54 3.56 -4.84
C ILE A 74 -0.64 3.91 -3.92
N ILE A 75 -1.85 4.02 -4.47
CA ILE A 75 -3.06 4.36 -3.72
C ILE A 75 -3.37 3.29 -2.67
N LEU A 76 -3.37 2.01 -3.06
CA LEU A 76 -3.71 0.91 -2.15
C LEU A 76 -2.74 0.84 -0.97
N VAL A 77 -1.43 0.93 -1.22
CA VAL A 77 -0.41 0.94 -0.17
C VAL A 77 -0.56 2.17 0.73
N SER A 78 -0.83 3.34 0.16
CA SER A 78 -1.03 4.58 0.94
C SER A 78 -2.24 4.48 1.86
N ILE A 79 -3.37 3.96 1.38
CA ILE A 79 -4.58 3.76 2.19
C ILE A 79 -4.28 2.81 3.35
N SER A 80 -3.62 1.67 3.08
CA SER A 80 -3.25 0.73 4.14
C SER A 80 -2.30 1.33 5.18
N TRP A 81 -1.35 2.16 4.76
CA TRP A 81 -0.45 2.86 5.69
C TRP A 81 -1.17 3.88 6.55
N VAL A 82 -2.00 4.75 5.95
CA VAL A 82 -2.78 5.75 6.70
C VAL A 82 -3.71 5.06 7.70
N ALA A 83 -4.41 4.01 7.26
CA ALA A 83 -5.27 3.23 8.15
C ALA A 83 -4.48 2.54 9.27
N GLY A 84 -3.31 1.98 8.97
CA GLY A 84 -2.40 1.41 9.95
C GLY A 84 -1.94 2.43 10.99
N ILE A 85 -1.50 3.63 10.56
CA ILE A 85 -1.09 4.72 11.46
C ILE A 85 -2.25 5.15 12.36
N ILE A 86 -3.46 5.30 11.81
CA ILE A 86 -4.65 5.64 12.60
C ILE A 86 -4.95 4.55 13.62
N PHE A 87 -4.90 3.27 13.22
CA PHE A 87 -5.16 2.14 14.11
C PHE A 87 -4.16 2.09 15.27
N PHE A 88 -2.86 2.10 14.98
CA PHE A 88 -1.83 2.06 16.01
C PHE A 88 -1.85 3.32 16.88
N GLY A 89 -2.05 4.49 16.29
CA GLY A 89 -2.19 5.75 17.03
C GLY A 89 -3.39 5.71 17.99
N SER A 90 -4.53 5.19 17.53
CA SER A 90 -5.72 5.06 18.37
C SER A 90 -5.46 4.14 19.58
N ILE A 91 -4.75 3.01 19.38
CA ILE A 91 -4.38 2.10 20.48
C ILE A 91 -3.42 2.75 21.48
N ILE A 92 -2.44 3.52 20.99
CA ILE A 92 -1.42 4.14 21.85
C ILE A 92 -2.01 5.30 22.67
N PHE A 93 -2.81 6.15 22.04
CA PHE A 93 -3.30 7.39 22.67
C PHE A 93 -4.64 7.22 23.38
N PHE A 94 -5.44 6.22 23.00
CA PHE A 94 -6.78 5.99 23.56
C PHE A 94 -7.02 4.50 23.90
N PRO A 95 -6.14 3.86 24.70
CA PRO A 95 -6.22 2.43 24.96
C PRO A 95 -7.53 2.00 25.64
N GLU A 96 -7.99 2.75 26.65
CA GLU A 96 -9.20 2.43 27.43
C GLU A 96 -10.47 2.42 26.56
N GLN A 97 -10.58 3.33 25.58
CA GLN A 97 -11.75 3.41 24.68
C GLN A 97 -11.80 2.28 23.65
N ILE A 98 -10.69 1.57 23.48
CA ILE A 98 -10.54 0.51 22.48
C ILE A 98 -10.53 -0.86 23.16
N LEU A 99 -9.85 -1.01 24.29
CA LEU A 99 -9.65 -2.29 24.97
C LEU A 99 -10.78 -2.65 25.95
N ASP A 100 -11.53 -1.66 26.44
CA ASP A 100 -12.75 -1.86 27.26
C ASP A 100 -14.03 -1.93 26.39
#